data_AF-A0AAE1L590-F1
#
_entry.id   AF-A0AAE1L590-F1
#
_cell.length_a   1.000
_cell.length_b   1.000
_cell.length_c   1.000
_cell.angle_alpha   90.00
_cell.angle_beta   90.00
_cell.angle_gamma   90.00
#
_symmetry.space_group_name_H-M   'P 1'
#
loop_
_entity.id
_entity.type
_entity.pdbx_description
1 polymer ?
#
loop_
_entity_poly.entity_id
_entity_poly.type
_entity_poly.pdbx_seq_one_letter_code
_entity_poly.pdbx_strand_id
1 'polypeptide(L)'
;MFQSMHPSYYHQAHACIMVFDATRKITYKNLERWYKELRQYRPHIPVFCAVNKIDANMDVTQQRFAFPEKNSIPLYYVSASNGMNVVKLFRDAIEAALVYKKDPPDVTDQIFQELQRL
;
A
#
# COMPACT_ATOMS: atom_id res chain seq x y z
N MET A 1 -8.74 19.89 2.35
CA MET A 1 -8.58 18.50 1.84
C MET A 1 -7.09 18.18 1.94
N PHE A 2 -6.69 17.16 2.71
CA PHE A 2 -5.28 16.83 2.94
C PHE A 2 -4.58 16.55 1.61
N GLN A 3 -3.70 17.46 1.18
CA GLN A 3 -3.00 17.33 -0.10
C GLN A 3 -1.79 16.39 0.00
N SER A 4 -1.20 16.26 1.19
CA SER A 4 -0.12 15.33 1.49
C SER A 4 -0.47 14.53 2.75
N MET A 5 0.06 13.32 2.87
CA MET A 5 -0.03 12.60 4.14
C MET A 5 0.97 13.20 5.12
N HIS A 6 0.56 13.35 6.38
CA HIS A 6 1.45 13.85 7.41
C HIS A 6 2.67 12.91 7.55
N PRO A 7 3.91 13.42 7.59
CA PRO A 7 5.12 12.59 7.61
C PRO A 7 5.14 11.49 8.68
N SER A 8 4.46 11.72 9.81
CA SER A 8 4.33 10.73 10.89
C SER A 8 3.64 9.42 10.46
N TYR A 9 2.78 9.43 9.44
CA TYR A 9 2.11 8.21 8.96
C TYR A 9 3.07 7.27 8.21
N TYR A 10 4.21 7.77 7.75
CA TYR A 10 5.24 6.96 7.11
C TYR A 10 6.26 6.43 8.12
N HIS A 11 6.37 7.05 9.30
CA HIS A 11 7.36 6.69 10.30
C HIS A 11 7.12 5.25 10.78
N GLN A 12 8.17 4.41 10.68
CA GLN A 12 8.15 2.98 11.08
C GLN A 12 7.11 2.12 10.37
N ALA A 13 6.59 2.56 9.22
CA ALA A 13 5.75 1.72 8.39
C ALA A 13 6.59 0.57 7.79
N HIS A 14 6.10 -0.67 7.89
CA HIS A 14 6.76 -1.86 7.36
C HIS A 14 6.09 -2.39 6.07
N ALA A 15 4.93 -1.85 5.72
CA ALA A 15 4.21 -2.09 4.47
C ALA A 15 3.24 -0.93 4.21
N CYS A 16 2.80 -0.76 2.97
CA CYS A 16 1.76 0.20 2.60
C CYS A 16 0.69 -0.46 1.73
N ILE A 17 -0.58 -0.17 2.02
CA ILE A 17 -1.71 -0.52 1.15
C ILE A 17 -2.28 0.78 0.57
N MET A 18 -2.14 0.95 -0.73
CA MET A 18 -2.68 2.07 -1.48
C MET A 18 -4.07 1.72 -2.00
N VAL A 19 -5.08 2.45 -1.53
CA VAL A 19 -6.48 2.14 -1.84
C VAL A 19 -7.07 3.25 -2.71
N PHE A 20 -7.76 2.86 -3.77
CA PHE A 20 -8.61 3.76 -4.54
C PHE A 20 -10.01 3.19 -4.68
N ASP A 21 -10.97 4.07 -4.98
CA ASP A 21 -12.39 3.75 -5.07
C ASP A 21 -12.77 3.51 -6.53
N ALA A 22 -13.30 2.32 -6.84
CA ALA A 22 -13.76 1.91 -8.17
C ALA A 22 -14.73 2.91 -8.82
N THR A 23 -15.51 3.61 -8.00
CA THR A 23 -16.54 4.55 -8.43
C THR A 23 -16.03 5.98 -8.60
N ARG A 24 -14.78 6.28 -8.20
CA ARG A 24 -14.23 7.65 -8.17
C ARG A 24 -12.84 7.71 -8.78
N LYS A 25 -12.78 7.95 -10.09
CA LYS A 25 -11.55 8.04 -10.90
C LYS A 25 -10.46 8.96 -10.33
N ILE A 26 -10.83 10.06 -9.65
CA ILE A 26 -9.85 10.97 -9.04
C ILE A 26 -8.99 10.29 -7.96
N THR A 27 -9.56 9.31 -7.23
CA THR A 27 -8.83 8.59 -6.18
C THR A 27 -7.69 7.74 -6.75
N TYR A 28 -7.88 7.16 -7.93
CA TYR A 28 -6.84 6.43 -8.66
C TYR A 28 -5.72 7.37 -9.13
N LYS A 29 -6.06 8.57 -9.62
CA LYS A 29 -5.06 9.55 -10.06
C LYS A 29 -4.14 10.03 -8.93
N ASN A 30 -4.63 10.05 -7.70
CA ASN A 30 -3.84 10.47 -6.54
C ASN A 30 -2.74 9.47 -6.16
N LEU A 31 -2.85 8.20 -6.58
CA LEU A 31 -1.89 7.15 -6.23
C LEU A 31 -0.47 7.47 -6.66
N GLU A 32 -0.28 8.06 -7.85
CA GLU A 32 1.06 8.37 -8.36
C GLU A 32 1.78 9.39 -7.48
N ARG A 33 1.04 10.41 -7.00
CA ARG A 33 1.56 11.39 -6.05
C ARG A 33 1.88 10.73 -4.71
N TRP A 34 0.93 9.98 -4.13
CA TRP A 34 1.12 9.34 -2.83
C TRP A 34 2.25 8.31 -2.85
N TYR A 35 2.44 7.61 -3.97
CA TYR A 35 3.53 6.67 -4.15
C TYR A 35 4.88 7.37 -4.19
N LYS A 36 4.98 8.50 -4.89
CA LYS A 36 6.18 9.32 -4.89
C LYS A 36 6.50 9.83 -3.48
N GLU A 37 5.52 10.36 -2.76
CA GLU A 37 5.69 10.79 -1.36
C GLU A 37 6.12 9.62 -0.47
N LEU A 38 5.46 8.47 -0.55
CA LEU A 38 5.84 7.26 0.20
C LEU A 38 7.29 6.87 -0.04
N ARG A 39 7.73 6.81 -1.30
CA ARG A 39 9.09 6.38 -1.64
C ARG A 39 10.16 7.37 -1.19
N GLN A 40 9.82 8.64 -0.93
CA GLN A 40 10.74 9.60 -0.31
C GLN A 40 11.01 9.27 1.16
N TYR A 41 10.02 8.75 1.89
CA TYR A 41 10.15 8.46 3.32
C TYR A 41 10.48 6.98 3.61
N ARG A 42 9.99 6.05 2.79
CA ARG A 42 10.11 4.59 2.96
C ARG A 42 10.41 3.93 1.60
N PRO A 43 11.66 4.03 1.10
CA PRO A 43 12.00 3.62 -0.25
C PRO A 43 11.78 2.13 -0.53
N HIS A 44 11.90 1.27 0.49
CA HIS A 44 11.98 -0.18 0.29
C HIS A 44 10.83 -1.01 0.85
N ILE A 45 9.86 -0.40 1.54
CA ILE A 45 8.77 -1.20 2.13
C ILE A 45 7.91 -1.83 1.02
N PRO A 46 7.35 -3.02 1.23
CA PRO A 46 6.39 -3.62 0.32
C PRO A 46 5.13 -2.74 0.19
N VAL A 47 4.64 -2.61 -1.03
CA VAL A 47 3.45 -1.82 -1.36
C VAL A 47 2.45 -2.71 -2.08
N PHE A 48 1.18 -2.56 -1.71
CA PHE A 48 0.04 -3.24 -2.29
C PHE A 48 -0.95 -2.20 -2.80
N CYS A 49 -1.70 -2.52 -3.84
CA CYS A 49 -2.75 -1.67 -4.37
C CYS A 49 -4.11 -2.37 -4.23
N ALA A 50 -5.15 -1.62 -3.86
CA ALA A 50 -6.49 -2.14 -3.72
C ALA A 50 -7.51 -1.25 -4.45
N VAL A 51 -8.30 -1.86 -5.32
CA VAL A 51 -9.52 -1.29 -5.89
C VAL A 51 -10.66 -1.60 -4.94
N ASN A 52 -11.15 -0.62 -4.20
CA ASN A 52 -12.24 -0.78 -3.25
C ASN A 52 -13.61 -0.47 -3.88
N LYS A 53 -14.68 -0.95 -3.25
CA LYS A 53 -16.09 -0.80 -3.64
C LYS A 53 -16.47 -1.53 -4.93
N ILE A 54 -15.86 -2.67 -5.18
CA ILE A 54 -16.20 -3.51 -6.36
C ILE A 54 -17.64 -4.05 -6.29
N ASP A 55 -18.28 -4.02 -5.13
CA ASP A 55 -19.70 -4.34 -4.95
C ASP A 55 -20.64 -3.40 -5.71
N ALA A 56 -20.22 -2.16 -6.00
CA ALA A 56 -21.00 -1.23 -6.82
C ALA A 56 -21.00 -1.59 -8.31
N ASN A 57 -19.93 -2.24 -8.79
CA ASN A 57 -19.83 -2.75 -10.15
C ASN A 57 -18.72 -3.83 -10.22
N MET A 58 -19.13 -5.09 -10.34
CA MET A 58 -18.20 -6.22 -10.39
C MET A 58 -17.37 -6.27 -11.68
N ASP A 59 -17.80 -5.63 -12.78
CA ASP A 59 -17.03 -5.62 -14.03
C ASP A 59 -15.65 -4.98 -13.86
N VAL A 60 -15.47 -4.16 -12.81
CA VAL A 60 -14.17 -3.58 -12.48
C VAL A 60 -13.10 -4.64 -12.21
N THR A 61 -13.47 -5.86 -11.80
CA THR A 61 -12.50 -6.95 -11.56
C THR A 61 -11.85 -7.47 -12.83
N GLN A 62 -12.44 -7.19 -14.00
CA GLN A 62 -11.88 -7.54 -15.31
C GLN A 62 -11.00 -6.43 -15.88
N GLN A 63 -11.00 -5.25 -15.26
CA GLN A 63 -10.18 -4.13 -15.71
C GLN A 63 -8.71 -4.34 -15.34
N ARG A 64 -7.83 -3.62 -16.02
CA ARG A 64 -6.42 -3.52 -15.67
C ARG A 64 -6.07 -2.09 -15.38
N PHE A 65 -5.12 -1.89 -14.47
CA PHE A 65 -4.71 -0.56 -14.02
C PHE A 65 -3.21 -0.41 -14.25
N ALA A 66 -2.84 0.60 -15.04
CA ALA A 66 -1.45 0.83 -15.42
C ALA A 66 -0.54 1.20 -14.25
N PHE A 67 -1.04 1.88 -13.23
CA PHE A 67 -0.26 2.30 -12.05
C PHE A 67 0.35 1.09 -11.31
N PRO A 68 -0.42 0.09 -10.86
CA PRO A 68 0.17 -1.08 -10.22
C PRO A 68 1.06 -1.89 -11.15
N GLU A 69 0.68 -2.07 -12.43
CA GLU A 69 1.50 -2.80 -13.41
C GLU A 69 2.87 -2.15 -13.63
N LYS A 70 2.90 -0.84 -13.90
CA LYS A 70 4.14 -0.06 -14.14
C LYS A 70 5.09 -0.12 -12.94
N ASN A 71 4.56 -0.15 -11.73
CA ASN A 71 5.35 -0.13 -10.50
C ASN A 71 5.58 -1.53 -9.91
N SER A 72 5.15 -2.60 -10.61
CA SER A 72 5.21 -3.99 -10.11
C SER A 72 4.56 -4.17 -8.74
N ILE A 73 3.42 -3.49 -8.52
CA ILE A 73 2.65 -3.54 -7.28
C ILE A 73 1.50 -4.55 -7.43
N PRO A 74 1.36 -5.52 -6.51
CA PRO A 74 0.21 -6.42 -6.48
C PRO A 74 -1.12 -5.66 -6.37
N LEU A 75 -2.10 -5.99 -7.22
CA LEU A 75 -3.42 -5.37 -7.23
C LEU A 75 -4.49 -6.32 -6.69
N TYR A 76 -5.33 -5.82 -5.78
CA TYR A 76 -6.44 -6.54 -5.18
C TYR A 76 -7.76 -5.85 -5.47
N TYR A 77 -8.76 -6.63 -5.84
CA TYR A 77 -10.15 -6.17 -5.95
C TYR A 77 -10.85 -6.47 -4.64
N VAL A 78 -11.27 -5.43 -3.92
CA VAL A 78 -11.84 -5.55 -2.58
C VAL A 78 -13.18 -4.84 -2.45
N SER A 79 -14.00 -5.33 -1.54
CA SER A 79 -15.14 -4.57 -1.03
C SER A 79 -15.07 -4.58 0.49
N ALA A 80 -14.80 -3.41 1.05
CA ALA A 80 -14.79 -3.25 2.50
C ALA A 80 -16.18 -3.38 3.13
N SER A 81 -17.26 -3.13 2.37
CA SER A 81 -18.64 -3.18 2.87
C SER A 81 -19.10 -4.61 3.15
N ASN A 82 -18.68 -5.57 2.34
CA ASN A 82 -19.04 -6.98 2.50
C ASN A 82 -17.83 -7.90 2.86
N GLY A 83 -16.64 -7.32 3.04
CA GLY A 83 -15.42 -8.04 3.42
C GLY A 83 -14.71 -8.79 2.28
N MET A 84 -15.20 -8.70 1.04
CA MET A 84 -14.63 -9.43 -0.09
C MET A 84 -13.15 -9.11 -0.27
N ASN A 85 -12.31 -10.15 -0.26
CA ASN A 85 -10.85 -10.12 -0.45
C ASN A 85 -10.05 -9.24 0.52
N VAL A 86 -10.68 -8.59 1.50
CA VAL A 86 -10.00 -7.74 2.49
C VAL A 86 -9.05 -8.56 3.34
N VAL A 87 -9.51 -9.71 3.87
CA VAL A 87 -8.69 -10.58 4.72
C VAL A 87 -7.45 -11.09 3.98
N LYS A 88 -7.61 -11.46 2.70
CA LYS A 88 -6.49 -11.91 1.87
C LYS A 88 -5.46 -10.80 1.67
N LEU A 89 -5.90 -9.60 1.27
CA LEU A 89 -5.03 -8.43 1.10
C LEU A 89 -4.22 -8.14 2.37
N PHE A 90 -4.87 -8.11 3.53
CA PHE A 90 -4.18 -7.84 4.79
C PHE A 90 -3.21 -8.96 5.18
N ARG A 91 -3.56 -10.23 4.96
CA ARG A 91 -2.66 -11.35 5.22
C ARG A 91 -1.38 -11.23 4.40
N ASP A 92 -1.51 -11.05 3.09
CA ASP A 92 -0.37 -10.96 2.16
C ASP A 92 0.51 -9.73 2.51
N ALA A 93 -0.11 -8.61 2.91
CA ALA A 93 0.60 -7.41 3.34
C ALA A 93 1.37 -7.62 4.66
N ILE A 94 0.78 -8.32 5.63
CA ILE A 94 1.42 -8.63 6.92
C ILE A 94 2.60 -9.59 6.69
N GLU A 95 2.43 -10.63 5.88
CA GLU A 95 3.50 -11.57 5.56
C GLU A 95 4.70 -10.85 4.92
N ALA A 96 4.45 -9.98 3.93
CA ALA A 96 5.50 -9.17 3.31
C ALA A 96 6.16 -8.20 4.31
N ALA A 97 5.39 -7.58 5.20
CA ALA A 97 5.91 -6.70 6.25
C ALA A 97 6.83 -7.45 7.23
N LEU A 98 6.48 -8.69 7.59
CA LEU A 98 7.29 -9.53 8.46
C LEU A 98 8.61 -9.95 7.78
N VAL A 99 8.58 -10.26 6.49
CA VAL A 99 9.79 -10.53 5.70
C VAL A 99 10.69 -9.29 5.69
N TYR A 100 10.14 -8.11 5.35
CA TYR A 100 10.86 -6.84 5.37
C TYR A 100 11.48 -6.53 6.74
N LYS A 101 10.75 -6.77 7.83
CA LYS A 101 11.22 -6.49 9.19
C LYS A 101 12.40 -7.39 9.61
N LYS A 102 12.45 -8.63 9.13
CA LYS A 102 13.52 -9.59 9.46
C LYS A 102 14.86 -9.19 8.84
N ASP A 103 14.84 -8.57 7.66
CA ASP A 103 16.02 -8.12 6.93
C ASP A 103 15.73 -6.75 6.29
N PRO A 104 15.76 -5.67 7.09
CA PRO A 104 15.43 -4.35 6.58
C PRO A 104 16.59 -3.81 5.74
N PRO A 105 16.36 -3.47 4.46
CA PRO A 105 17.36 -2.79 3.64
C PRO A 105 17.48 -1.29 3.96
N ASP A 106 16.56 -0.73 4.77
CA ASP A 106 16.56 0.69 5.14
C ASP A 106 17.51 0.95 6.31
N VAL A 107 18.51 1.81 6.07
CA VAL A 107 19.53 2.19 7.07
C VAL A 107 18.88 2.72 8.35
N THR A 108 17.76 3.44 8.23
CA THR A 108 17.04 3.98 9.39
C THR A 108 16.53 2.87 10.30
N ASP A 109 16.03 1.79 9.71
CA ASP A 109 15.51 0.64 10.45
C ASP A 109 16.67 -0.17 11.06
N GLN A 110 17.80 -0.30 10.35
CA GLN A 110 19.00 -0.98 10.85
C GLN A 110 19.56 -0.27 12.10
N ILE A 111 19.71 1.06 12.05
CA ILE A 111 20.15 1.88 13.18
C ILE A 111 19.20 1.68 14.37
N PHE A 112 17.88 1.71 14.12
CA PHE A 112 16.90 1.52 15.19
C PHE A 112 16.95 0.12 15.81
N GLN A 113 17.15 -0.92 14.99
CA GLN A 113 17.33 -2.29 15.48
C GLN A 113 18.61 -2.45 16.32
N GLU A 114 19.70 -1.79 15.94
CA GLU A 114 20.94 -1.82 16.70
C GLU A 114 20.82 -1.09 18.04
N LEU A 115 20.17 0.08 18.06
CA LEU A 115 19.85 0.81 19.29
C LEU A 115 18.98 0.00 20.27
N GLN A 116 18.07 -0.86 19.76
CA GLN A 116 17.24 -1.73 20.59
C GLN A 116 17.99 -2.96 21.15
N ARG A 117 19.21 -3.25 20.64
CA ARG A 117 20.05 -4.37 21.12
C ARG A 117 21.04 -3.95 22.21
N LEU A 118 21.18 -2.64 22.48
CA LEU A 118 21.96 -2.05 23.57
C LEU A 118 21.11 -1.95 24.85
#